data_AF-A0A9P8US78-F1
#
_entry.id   AF-A0A9P8US78-F1
#
_cell.length_a   1.000
_cell.length_b   1.000
_cell.length_c   1.000
_cell.angle_alpha   90.00
_cell.angle_beta   90.00
_cell.angle_gamma   90.00
#
_symmetry.space_group_name_H-M   'P 1'
#
loop_
_entity.id
_entity.type
_entity.pdbx_description
1 polymer ?
#
loop_
_entity_poly.entity_id
_entity_poly.type
_entity_poly.pdbx_seq_one_letter_code
_entity_poly.pdbx_strand_id
1 'polypeptide(L)'
;MSLSSGMTLAASASIIASAAAAARCTGAMASFSICAIPAVLKGGASSDVMLKQWWTIYHHGKVVPITALIAALSYGAVSYNQHTKTSPRWRGFALAAAFTVAAIPFTIAFIGPTNSELSAGAHAEARTMSDKRVRSLITKWMNLNYIRLSLPLTGAIVGLWTLLS
;
A
#
# COMPACT_ATOMS: atom_id res chain seq x y z
N MET A 1 34.20 -11.83 -7.21
CA MET A 1 32.92 -11.26 -6.72
C MET A 1 32.69 -11.80 -5.32
N SER A 2 33.19 -11.11 -4.29
CA SER A 2 33.22 -11.65 -2.92
C SER A 2 31.85 -11.58 -2.27
N LEU A 3 31.27 -12.73 -1.93
CA LEU A 3 30.15 -12.85 -0.99
C LEU A 3 30.66 -12.52 0.42
N SER A 4 30.89 -11.23 0.69
CA SER A 4 31.22 -10.70 2.01
C SER A 4 30.00 -9.96 2.54
N SER A 5 29.12 -10.65 3.27
CA SER A 5 28.05 -9.96 3.99
C SER A 5 27.46 -10.90 5.04
N GLY A 6 27.54 -10.53 6.32
CA GLY A 6 27.07 -11.28 7.49
C GLY A 6 25.56 -11.55 7.58
N MET A 7 24.87 -11.63 6.43
CA MET A 7 23.48 -12.02 6.28
C MET A 7 23.37 -13.47 5.83
N THR A 8 22.46 -14.22 6.45
CA THR A 8 22.15 -15.59 6.02
C THR A 8 21.38 -15.56 4.70
N LEU A 9 21.48 -16.63 3.90
CA LEU A 9 20.69 -16.80 2.68
C LEU A 9 19.18 -16.61 2.96
N ALA A 10 18.70 -17.13 4.09
CA ALA A 10 17.31 -16.96 4.53
C ALA A 10 16.93 -15.50 4.76
N ALA A 11 17.81 -14.69 5.39
CA ALA A 11 17.55 -13.27 5.59
C ALA A 11 17.47 -12.54 4.23
N SER A 12 18.42 -12.78 3.32
CA SER A 12 18.41 -12.19 1.98
C SER A 12 17.16 -12.57 1.19
N ALA A 13 16.76 -13.85 1.23
CA ALA A 13 15.53 -14.33 0.59
C ALA A 13 14.27 -13.65 1.15
N SER A 14 14.19 -13.47 2.47
CA SER A 14 13.06 -12.80 3.12
C SER A 14 12.91 -11.33 2.70
N ILE A 15 14.03 -10.61 2.51
CA ILE A 15 14.07 -9.23 2.04
C ILE A 15 13.56 -9.14 0.60
N ILE A 16 14.05 -10.01 -0.28
CA ILE A 16 13.62 -10.06 -1.69
C ILE A 16 12.13 -10.38 -1.77
N ALA A 17 11.65 -11.36 -1.01
CA ALA A 17 10.23 -11.72 -0.95
C ALA A 17 9.37 -10.53 -0.46
N SER A 18 9.83 -9.79 0.55
CA SER A 18 9.13 -8.63 1.09
C SER A 18 9.03 -7.49 0.06
N ALA A 19 10.12 -7.24 -0.69
CA ALA A 19 10.14 -6.26 -1.76
C ALA A 19 9.22 -6.66 -2.93
N ALA A 20 9.21 -7.93 -3.32
CA ALA A 20 8.32 -8.45 -4.35
C ALA A 20 6.84 -8.34 -3.94
N ALA A 21 6.51 -8.66 -2.69
CA ALA A 21 5.17 -8.51 -2.15
C ALA A 21 4.72 -7.04 -2.14
N ALA A 22 5.60 -6.12 -1.75
CA ALA A 22 5.35 -4.68 -1.82
C ALA A 22 5.09 -4.24 -3.27
N ALA A 23 5.95 -4.61 -4.22
CA ALA A 23 5.81 -4.27 -5.64
C ALA A 23 4.49 -4.76 -6.24
N ARG A 24 4.07 -6.00 -5.92
CA ARG A 24 2.76 -6.53 -6.34
C ARG A 24 1.61 -5.68 -5.78
N CYS A 25 1.66 -5.33 -4.50
CA CYS A 25 0.60 -4.55 -3.85
C CYS A 25 0.52 -3.12 -4.39
N THR A 26 1.66 -2.46 -4.58
CA THR A 26 1.73 -1.11 -5.16
C THR A 26 1.30 -1.13 -6.62
N GLY A 27 1.65 -2.17 -7.38
CA GLY A 27 1.18 -2.38 -8.75
C GLY A 27 -0.34 -2.50 -8.82
N ALA A 28 -0.96 -3.28 -7.92
CA ALA A 28 -2.42 -3.37 -7.85
C ALA A 28 -3.08 -2.01 -7.51
N MET A 29 -2.56 -1.29 -6.51
CA MET A 29 -3.05 0.05 -6.13
C MET A 29 -2.90 1.06 -7.27
N ALA A 30 -1.78 1.00 -8.00
CA ALA A 30 -1.52 1.83 -9.17
C ALA A 30 -2.51 1.51 -10.29
N SER A 31 -2.73 0.23 -10.62
CA SER A 31 -3.71 -0.17 -11.65
C SER A 31 -5.12 0.33 -11.35
N PHE A 32 -5.55 0.27 -10.08
CA PHE A 32 -6.84 0.84 -9.68
C PHE A 32 -6.88 2.36 -9.90
N SER A 33 -5.83 3.07 -9.53
CA SER A 33 -5.81 4.54 -9.53
C SER A 33 -5.51 5.14 -10.92
N ILE A 34 -4.75 4.45 -11.76
CA ILE A 34 -4.33 4.89 -13.10
C ILE A 34 -5.37 4.49 -14.15
N CYS A 35 -5.93 3.29 -14.04
CA CYS A 35 -6.80 2.73 -15.08
C CYS A 35 -8.27 2.68 -14.64
N ALA A 36 -8.55 1.99 -13.54
CA ALA A 36 -9.93 1.66 -13.17
C ALA A 36 -10.74 2.90 -12.76
N ILE A 37 -10.20 3.75 -11.89
CA ILE A 37 -10.92 4.94 -11.41
C ILE A 37 -11.17 5.96 -12.54
N PRO A 38 -10.20 6.28 -13.42
CA PRO A 38 -10.48 7.15 -14.56
C PRO A 38 -11.55 6.59 -15.50
N ALA A 39 -11.62 5.27 -15.70
CA ALA A 39 -12.69 4.64 -16.47
C ALA A 39 -14.07 4.81 -15.80
N VAL A 40 -14.15 4.62 -14.48
CA VAL A 40 -15.37 4.87 -13.70
C VAL A 40 -15.82 6.33 -13.80
N LEU A 41 -14.88 7.28 -13.69
CA LEU A 41 -15.19 8.72 -13.73
C LEU A 41 -15.59 9.19 -15.14
N LYS A 42 -14.95 8.68 -16.20
CA LYS A 42 -15.17 9.15 -17.58
C LYS A 42 -16.25 8.37 -18.34
N GLY A 43 -16.66 7.20 -17.85
CA GLY A 43 -17.61 6.32 -18.54
C GLY A 43 -19.07 6.79 -18.60
N GLY A 44 -19.39 8.00 -18.13
CA GLY A 44 -20.76 8.56 -18.20
C GLY A 44 -21.79 7.84 -17.33
N ALA A 45 -21.36 6.97 -16.41
CA ALA A 45 -22.24 6.22 -15.52
C ALA A 45 -22.95 7.13 -14.50
N SER A 46 -24.11 6.68 -14.01
CA SER A 46 -24.79 7.34 -12.90
C SER A 46 -24.00 7.20 -11.59
N SER A 47 -24.24 8.09 -10.65
CA SER A 47 -23.51 8.13 -9.37
C SER A 47 -23.65 6.82 -8.58
N ASP A 48 -24.81 6.15 -8.64
CA ASP A 48 -25.03 4.85 -8.00
C ASP A 48 -24.18 3.75 -8.62
N VAL A 49 -24.05 3.74 -9.95
CA VAL A 49 -23.20 2.78 -10.65
C VAL A 49 -21.73 3.03 -10.31
N MET A 50 -21.30 4.29 -10.26
CA MET A 50 -19.93 4.65 -9.87
C MET A 50 -19.58 4.20 -8.45
N LEU A 51 -20.52 4.36 -7.50
CA LEU A 51 -20.34 3.91 -6.12
C LEU A 51 -20.24 2.38 -6.03
N LYS A 52 -21.08 1.64 -6.75
CA LYS A 52 -21.01 0.17 -6.82
C LYS A 52 -19.70 -0.31 -7.45
N GLN A 53 -19.26 0.32 -8.54
CA GLN A 53 -17.99 0.01 -9.20
C GLN A 53 -16.80 0.28 -8.27
N TRP A 54 -16.78 1.43 -7.59
CA TRP A 54 -15.77 1.74 -6.58
C TRP A 54 -15.78 0.72 -5.44
N TRP A 55 -16.96 0.31 -4.96
CA TRP A 55 -17.07 -0.67 -3.87
C TRP A 55 -16.44 -2.01 -4.23
N THR A 56 -16.68 -2.50 -5.45
CA THR A 56 -16.04 -3.72 -5.96
C THR A 56 -14.52 -3.59 -5.99
N ILE A 57 -14.00 -2.46 -6.51
CA ILE A 57 -12.54 -2.18 -6.54
C ILE A 57 -11.98 -2.16 -5.11
N TYR A 58 -12.64 -1.44 -4.20
CA TYR A 58 -12.23 -1.34 -2.80
C TYR A 58 -12.20 -2.70 -2.11
N HIS A 59 -13.20 -3.56 -2.36
CA HIS A 59 -13.31 -4.88 -1.74
C HIS A 59 -12.14 -5.79 -2.15
N HIS A 60 -11.76 -5.77 -3.43
CA HIS A 60 -10.57 -6.51 -3.90
C HIS A 60 -9.25 -5.98 -3.31
N GLY A 61 -9.20 -4.70 -2.93
CA GLY A 61 -8.03 -4.07 -2.33
C GLY A 61 -7.79 -4.39 -0.84
N LYS A 62 -8.71 -5.07 -0.15
CA LYS A 62 -8.62 -5.33 1.30
C LYS A 62 -7.47 -6.23 1.73
N VAL A 63 -6.82 -6.94 0.81
CA VAL A 63 -5.67 -7.81 1.10
C VAL A 63 -4.37 -7.05 1.39
N VAL A 64 -4.29 -5.78 1.00
CA VAL A 64 -3.07 -4.95 1.06
C VAL A 64 -2.51 -4.73 2.47
N PRO A 65 -3.32 -4.47 3.53
CA PRO A 65 -2.77 -4.20 4.86
C PRO A 65 -2.06 -5.42 5.48
N ILE A 66 -2.56 -6.63 5.21
CA ILE A 66 -1.98 -7.87 5.75
C ILE A 66 -0.60 -8.11 5.14
N THR A 67 -0.46 -7.94 3.83
CA THR A 67 0.83 -8.11 3.15
C THR A 67 1.85 -7.06 3.57
N ALA A 68 1.43 -5.81 3.80
CA ALA A 68 2.29 -4.76 4.32
C ALA A 68 2.80 -5.08 5.74
N LEU A 69 1.94 -5.60 6.61
CA LEU A 69 2.34 -5.99 7.97
C LEU A 69 3.37 -7.11 7.94
N ILE A 70 3.15 -8.15 7.14
CA ILE A 70 4.09 -9.28 7.00
C ILE A 70 5.45 -8.79 6.49
N ALA A 71 5.46 -7.92 5.47
CA ALA A 71 6.70 -7.35 4.94
C ALA A 71 7.42 -6.48 5.98
N ALA A 72 6.69 -5.66 6.75
CA ALA A 72 7.26 -4.85 7.81
C ALA A 72 7.89 -5.71 8.94
N LEU A 73 7.22 -6.79 9.34
CA LEU A 73 7.75 -7.74 10.33
C LEU A 73 9.02 -8.43 9.82
N SER A 74 9.05 -8.82 8.55
CA SER A 74 10.23 -9.39 7.90
C SER A 74 11.42 -8.41 7.94
N TYR A 75 11.22 -7.15 7.52
CA TYR A 75 12.25 -6.11 7.62
C TYR A 75 12.69 -5.86 9.07
N GLY A 76 11.74 -5.85 10.02
CA GLY A 76 12.02 -5.68 11.45
C GLY A 76 12.86 -6.82 12.02
N ALA A 77 12.56 -8.07 11.66
CA ALA A 77 13.33 -9.24 12.10
C ALA A 77 14.78 -9.20 11.58
N VAL A 78 14.97 -8.82 10.31
CA VAL A 78 16.32 -8.67 9.74
C VAL A 78 17.04 -7.48 10.40
N SER A 79 16.36 -6.37 10.64
CA SER A 79 16.92 -5.22 11.37
C SER A 79 17.43 -5.63 12.75
N TYR A 80 16.61 -6.34 13.53
CA TYR A 80 16.99 -6.81 14.86
C TYR A 80 18.23 -7.73 14.82
N ASN A 81 18.28 -8.69 13.90
CA ASN A 81 19.43 -9.58 13.73
C ASN A 81 20.72 -8.82 13.36
N GLN A 82 20.61 -7.82 12.48
CA GLN A 82 21.76 -6.99 12.11
C GLN A 82 22.20 -6.09 13.26
N HIS A 83 21.27 -5.64 14.10
CA HIS A 83 21.57 -4.87 15.31
C HIS A 83 22.33 -5.72 16.34
N THR A 84 21.91 -6.96 16.59
CA THR A 84 22.60 -7.86 17.53
C THR A 84 24.02 -8.25 17.05
N LYS A 85 24.25 -8.21 15.74
CA LYS A 85 25.58 -8.38 15.12
C LYS A 85 26.39 -7.08 15.02
N THR A 86 25.92 -5.97 15.60
CA THR A 86 26.57 -4.64 15.54
C THR A 86 26.78 -4.13 14.10
N SER A 87 25.99 -4.62 13.14
CA SER A 87 26.09 -4.21 11.74
C SER A 87 25.31 -2.92 11.50
N PRO A 88 25.91 -1.85 10.94
CA PRO A 88 25.21 -0.57 10.73
C PRO A 88 24.01 -0.67 9.76
N ARG A 89 23.92 -1.76 8.98
CA ARG A 89 22.80 -2.05 8.07
C ARG A 89 21.44 -2.16 8.79
N TRP A 90 21.41 -2.41 10.10
CA TRP A 90 20.15 -2.49 10.86
C TRP A 90 19.27 -1.26 10.67
N ARG A 91 19.87 -0.06 10.54
CA ARG A 91 19.17 1.22 10.37
C ARG A 91 18.38 1.26 9.06
N GLY A 92 18.96 0.75 7.98
CA GLY A 92 18.30 0.69 6.68
C GLY A 92 17.10 -0.25 6.69
N PHE A 93 17.22 -1.43 7.31
CA PHE A 93 16.10 -2.35 7.47
C PHE A 93 15.03 -1.83 8.43
N ALA A 94 15.41 -1.12 9.50
CA ALA A 94 14.45 -0.44 10.38
C ALA A 94 13.66 0.64 9.63
N LEU A 95 14.35 1.44 8.81
CA LEU A 95 13.72 2.46 7.97
C LEU A 95 12.78 1.82 6.93
N ALA A 96 13.18 0.71 6.31
CA ALA A 96 12.33 -0.05 5.39
C ALA A 96 11.05 -0.54 6.09
N ALA A 97 11.17 -1.13 7.28
CA ALA A 97 10.03 -1.57 8.09
C ALA A 97 9.09 -0.40 8.44
N ALA A 98 9.66 0.74 8.86
CA ALA A 98 8.90 1.94 9.23
C ALA A 98 8.07 2.48 8.06
N PHE A 99 8.66 2.61 6.86
CA PHE A 99 7.94 3.05 5.67
C PHE A 99 6.83 2.07 5.26
N THR A 100 7.09 0.77 5.31
CA THR A 100 6.08 -0.24 4.97
C THR A 100 4.91 -0.22 5.95
N VAL A 101 5.17 -0.16 7.26
CA VAL A 101 4.10 -0.16 8.27
C VAL A 101 3.33 1.16 8.32
N ALA A 102 3.96 2.29 7.97
CA ALA A 102 3.33 3.62 7.93
C ALA A 102 2.14 3.71 6.97
N ALA A 103 2.04 2.81 5.98
CA ALA A 103 0.89 2.70 5.11
C ALA A 103 -0.41 2.38 5.88
N ILE A 104 -0.33 1.70 7.02
CA ILE A 104 -1.48 1.33 7.86
C ILE A 104 -2.08 2.56 8.56
N PRO A 105 -1.35 3.32 9.42
CA PRO A 105 -1.89 4.52 10.05
C PRO A 105 -2.26 5.58 9.01
N PHE A 106 -1.54 5.69 7.88
CA PHE A 106 -1.94 6.57 6.78
C PHE A 106 -3.32 6.20 6.22
N THR A 107 -3.57 4.91 6.02
CA THR A 107 -4.87 4.42 5.52
C THR A 107 -5.99 4.75 6.50
N ILE A 108 -5.78 4.50 7.79
CA ILE A 108 -6.79 4.76 8.83
C ILE A 108 -7.10 6.27 8.90
N ALA A 109 -6.07 7.10 9.01
CA ALA A 109 -6.23 8.53 9.25
C ALA A 109 -6.77 9.30 8.03
N PHE A 110 -6.26 9.01 6.83
CA PHE A 110 -6.54 9.84 5.65
C PHE A 110 -7.53 9.19 4.66
N ILE A 111 -7.46 7.87 4.48
CA ILE A 111 -8.35 7.15 3.54
C ILE A 111 -9.63 6.73 4.24
N GLY A 112 -9.56 6.35 5.52
CA GLY A 112 -10.68 5.88 6.35
C GLY A 112 -11.96 6.71 6.19
N PRO A 113 -11.92 8.04 6.42
CA PRO A 113 -13.10 8.90 6.29
C PRO A 113 -13.71 8.86 4.87
N THR A 114 -12.86 8.82 3.84
CA THR A 114 -13.31 8.75 2.43
C THR A 114 -13.95 7.40 2.13
N ASN A 115 -13.37 6.30 2.63
CA ASN A 115 -13.94 4.95 2.47
C ASN A 115 -15.30 4.83 3.16
N SER A 116 -15.43 5.36 4.38
CA SER A 116 -16.69 5.32 5.13
C SER A 116 -17.80 6.06 4.40
N GLU A 117 -17.52 7.24 3.86
CA GLU A 117 -18.52 8.03 3.12
C GLU A 117 -18.92 7.36 1.80
N LEU A 118 -17.95 6.87 1.01
CA LEU A 118 -18.22 6.15 -0.23
C LEU A 118 -18.95 4.83 0.01
N SER A 119 -18.62 4.11 1.08
CA SER A 119 -19.30 2.86 1.47
C SER A 119 -20.73 3.12 1.91
N ALA A 120 -20.96 4.16 2.71
CA ALA A 120 -22.32 4.58 3.07
C ALA A 120 -23.15 4.91 1.82
N GLY A 121 -22.57 5.63 0.85
CA GLY A 121 -23.22 5.91 -0.43
C GLY A 121 -23.54 4.65 -1.24
N ALA A 122 -22.60 3.68 -1.30
CA ALA A 122 -22.79 2.44 -2.05
C ALA A 122 -23.89 1.53 -1.48
N HIS A 123 -24.23 1.68 -0.20
CA HIS A 123 -25.23 0.87 0.51
C HIS A 123 -26.50 1.65 0.90
N ALA A 124 -26.58 2.95 0.65
CA ALA A 124 -27.77 3.73 0.94
C ALA A 124 -28.85 3.48 -0.11
N GLU A 125 -29.96 2.86 0.28
CA GLU A 125 -31.12 2.67 -0.61
C GLU A 125 -31.96 3.95 -0.78
N ALA A 126 -31.83 4.94 0.12
CA ALA A 126 -32.72 6.11 0.17
C ALA A 126 -32.02 7.49 0.15
N ARG A 127 -30.69 7.57 0.32
CA ARG A 127 -29.95 8.85 0.37
C ARG A 127 -29.01 8.97 -0.83
N THR A 128 -29.51 9.57 -1.90
CA THR A 128 -28.73 9.83 -3.11
C THR A 128 -27.66 10.89 -2.83
N MET A 129 -26.40 10.48 -2.95
CA MET A 129 -25.29 11.43 -2.98
C MET A 129 -25.30 12.16 -4.33
N SER A 130 -25.06 13.46 -4.34
CA SER A 130 -24.97 14.20 -5.59
C SER A 130 -23.80 13.70 -6.45
N ASP A 131 -23.99 13.71 -7.77
CA ASP A 131 -22.97 13.24 -8.71
C ASP A 131 -21.62 13.94 -8.52
N LYS A 132 -21.67 15.26 -8.30
CA LYS A 132 -20.48 16.08 -8.00
C LYS A 132 -19.75 15.59 -6.73
N ARG A 133 -20.49 15.16 -5.69
CA ARG A 133 -19.90 14.65 -4.45
C ARG A 133 -19.27 13.27 -4.66
N VAL A 134 -19.96 12.36 -5.35
CA VAL A 134 -19.44 11.02 -5.68
C VAL A 134 -18.14 11.12 -6.47
N ARG A 135 -18.14 11.92 -7.55
CA ARG A 135 -16.93 12.18 -8.34
C ARG A 135 -15.79 12.73 -7.49
N SER A 136 -16.07 13.75 -6.69
CA SER A 136 -15.07 14.37 -5.81
C SER A 136 -14.44 13.37 -4.84
N LEU A 137 -15.24 12.52 -4.20
CA LEU A 137 -14.75 11.51 -3.27
C LEU A 137 -13.96 10.41 -3.95
N ILE A 138 -14.42 9.92 -5.11
CA ILE A 138 -13.70 8.92 -5.90
C ILE A 138 -12.33 9.48 -6.36
N THR A 139 -12.28 10.73 -6.82
CA THR A 139 -11.02 11.40 -7.16
C THR A 139 -10.12 11.58 -5.94
N LYS A 140 -10.67 11.98 -4.79
CA LYS A 140 -9.92 12.08 -3.54
C LYS A 140 -9.34 10.72 -3.14
N TRP A 141 -10.13 9.66 -3.21
CA TRP A 141 -9.72 8.29 -2.91
C TRP A 141 -8.56 7.85 -3.82
N MET A 142 -8.65 8.12 -5.11
CA MET A 142 -7.58 7.87 -6.08
C MET A 142 -6.29 8.59 -5.71
N ASN A 143 -6.36 9.88 -5.42
CA ASN A 143 -5.18 10.68 -5.04
C ASN A 143 -4.53 10.17 -3.75
N LEU A 144 -5.33 9.81 -2.74
CA LEU A 144 -4.81 9.24 -1.51
C LEU A 144 -4.18 7.85 -1.73
N ASN A 145 -4.66 7.06 -2.69
CA ASN A 145 -4.04 5.78 -3.03
C ASN A 145 -2.65 5.96 -3.65
N TYR A 146 -2.42 7.00 -4.45
CA TYR A 146 -1.08 7.34 -4.97
C TYR A 146 -0.09 7.66 -3.84
N ILE A 147 -0.54 8.38 -2.82
CA ILE A 147 0.29 8.67 -1.65
C ILE A 147 0.52 7.38 -0.84
N ARG A 148 -0.52 6.57 -0.64
CA ARG A 148 -0.40 5.31 0.11
C ARG A 148 0.63 4.37 -0.52
N LEU A 149 0.62 4.22 -1.85
CA LEU A 149 1.50 3.26 -2.53
C LEU A 149 2.97 3.68 -2.52
N SER A 150 3.28 4.97 -2.32
CA SER A 150 4.67 5.44 -2.25
C SER A 150 5.36 4.93 -0.98
N LEU A 151 4.62 4.82 0.14
CA LEU A 151 5.15 4.35 1.43
C LEU A 151 5.76 2.93 1.36
N PRO A 152 5.02 1.86 0.99
CA PRO A 152 5.61 0.54 0.88
C PRO A 152 6.60 0.42 -0.29
N LEU A 153 6.47 1.23 -1.34
CA LEU A 153 7.45 1.27 -2.44
C LEU A 153 8.81 1.81 -1.96
N THR A 154 8.82 2.91 -1.21
CA THR A 154 10.02 3.45 -0.58
C THR A 154 10.62 2.44 0.40
N GLY A 155 9.79 1.77 1.21
CA GLY A 155 10.24 0.69 2.09
C GLY A 155 10.96 -0.43 1.32
N ALA A 156 10.39 -0.89 0.20
CA ALA A 156 11.00 -1.90 -0.65
C ALA A 156 12.34 -1.45 -1.26
N ILE A 157 12.40 -0.22 -1.77
CA ILE A 157 13.63 0.37 -2.34
C ILE A 157 14.72 0.43 -1.27
N VAL A 158 14.41 0.98 -0.09
CA VAL A 158 15.36 1.10 1.03
C VAL A 158 15.83 -0.29 1.49
N GLY A 159 14.92 -1.26 1.58
CA GLY A 159 15.25 -2.63 1.98
C GLY A 159 16.20 -3.33 0.99
N LEU A 160 15.94 -3.20 -0.31
CA LEU A 160 16.80 -3.75 -1.36
C LEU A 160 18.15 -3.03 -1.42
N TRP A 161 18.16 -1.70 -1.32
CA TRP A 161 19.39 -0.91 -1.29
C TRP A 161 20.29 -1.30 -0.10
N THR A 162 19.69 -1.47 1.08
CA THR A 162 20.41 -1.89 2.30
C THR A 162 20.95 -3.31 2.19
N LEU A 163 20.28 -4.19 1.45
CA LEU A 163 20.76 -5.54 1.16
C LEU A 163 21.98 -5.54 0.22
N LEU A 164 22.02 -4.62 -0.75
CA LEU A 164 23.04 -4.58 -1.81
C LEU A 164 24.26 -3.70 -1.49
N SER A 165 24.21 -2.89 -0.43
CA SER A 165 25.31 -2.05 0.06
C SER A 165 26.07 -2.74 1.19
#